data_AF-A0A0G0Q3K5-F1
#
_entry.id   AF-A0A0G0Q3K5-F1
#
_cell.length_a   1.000
_cell.length_b   1.000
_cell.length_c   1.000
_cell.angle_alpha   90.00
_cell.angle_beta   90.00
_cell.angle_gamma   90.00
#
_symmetry.space_group_name_H-M   'P 1'
#
loop_
_entity.id
_entity.type
_entity.pdbx_description
1 polymer ?
#
loop_
_entity_poly.entity_id
_entity_poly.type
_entity_poly.pdbx_seq_one_letter_code
_entity_poly.pdbx_strand_id
1 'polypeptide(L)'
;MVILYLILAHLIADFMLQPSKLVKWKSESVKGVIVHAGIHVVVTLILILPYLNLATVGIVLLLGAVHAFIDRTKIDISLKSDKFVRYFILDQLVHFVTIILAGLAISSLKSGEIMYNFIPSIYSDPYFVIFLILGVFLSYTMEIYNYTVLMQHQAFGKAKFHYGNMVLRILALAVVYAIFVVVGFIVNRLA
;
A
#
# COMPACT_ATOMS: atom_id res chain seq x y z
N MET A 1 11.53 8.85 4.02
CA MET A 1 11.64 7.47 3.50
C MET A 1 10.65 6.52 4.15
N VAL A 2 10.62 6.36 5.48
CA VAL A 2 9.72 5.41 6.18
C VAL A 2 8.26 5.53 5.74
N ILE A 3 7.69 6.75 5.73
CA ILE A 3 6.28 6.97 5.31
C ILE A 3 6.01 6.41 3.90
N LEU A 4 6.93 6.59 2.94
CA LEU A 4 6.78 6.06 1.59
C LEU A 4 6.75 4.52 1.59
N TYR A 5 7.62 3.89 2.37
CA TYR A 5 7.60 2.43 2.53
C TYR A 5 6.34 1.92 3.21
N LEU A 6 5.79 2.63 4.20
CA LEU A 6 4.52 2.25 4.83
C LEU A 6 3.34 2.39 3.85
N ILE A 7 3.32 3.45 3.02
CA ILE A 7 2.32 3.60 1.95
C ILE A 7 2.46 2.45 0.95
N LEU A 8 3.67 2.13 0.51
CA LEU A 8 3.92 1.02 -0.40
C LEU A 8 3.50 -0.31 0.20
N ALA A 9 3.80 -0.56 1.49
CA ALA A 9 3.41 -1.77 2.20
C ALA A 9 1.90 -1.94 2.23
N HIS A 10 1.17 -0.87 2.56
CA HIS A 10 -0.29 -0.84 2.54
C HIS A 10 -0.83 -1.17 1.16
N LEU A 11 -0.32 -0.51 0.12
CA LEU A 11 -0.79 -0.74 -1.25
C LEU A 11 -0.56 -2.19 -1.70
N ILE A 12 0.62 -2.75 -1.42
CA ILE A 12 0.93 -4.15 -1.75
C ILE A 12 -0.02 -5.10 -0.98
N ALA A 13 -0.16 -4.91 0.32
CA ALA A 13 -0.94 -5.81 1.15
C ALA A 13 -2.45 -5.75 0.81
N ASP A 14 -3.04 -4.56 0.67
CA ASP A 14 -4.47 -4.40 0.40
C ASP A 14 -4.88 -4.67 -1.04
N PHE A 15 -4.02 -4.40 -2.03
CA PHE A 15 -4.42 -4.50 -3.45
C PHE A 15 -3.77 -5.65 -4.20
N MET A 16 -2.54 -6.05 -3.85
CA MET A 16 -1.84 -7.14 -4.54
C MET A 16 -1.97 -8.48 -3.80
N LEU A 17 -1.86 -8.46 -2.47
CA LEU A 17 -1.82 -9.67 -1.64
C LEU A 17 -3.15 -9.99 -0.94
N GLN A 18 -4.24 -9.34 -1.36
CA GLN A 18 -5.60 -9.58 -0.88
C GLN A 18 -6.47 -10.26 -1.94
N PRO A 19 -6.28 -11.57 -2.21
CA PRO A 19 -7.08 -12.28 -3.21
C PRO A 19 -8.56 -12.35 -2.79
N SER A 20 -9.45 -12.57 -3.76
CA SER A 20 -10.91 -12.66 -3.54
C SER A 20 -11.30 -13.69 -2.47
N LYS A 21 -10.56 -14.79 -2.35
CA LYS A 21 -10.75 -15.79 -1.28
C LYS A 21 -10.51 -15.20 0.11
N LEU A 22 -9.48 -14.35 0.26
CA LEU A 22 -9.19 -13.68 1.53
C LEU A 22 -10.26 -12.63 1.83
N VAL A 23 -10.68 -11.85 0.83
CA VAL A 23 -11.80 -10.89 0.98
C VAL A 23 -13.07 -11.60 1.50
N LYS A 24 -13.44 -12.73 0.88
CA LYS A 24 -14.57 -13.55 1.34
C LYS A 24 -14.36 -14.03 2.78
N TRP A 25 -13.18 -14.55 3.10
CA TRP A 25 -12.89 -15.04 4.45
C TRP A 25 -12.96 -13.93 5.52
N LYS A 26 -12.49 -12.71 5.22
CA LYS A 26 -12.63 -11.54 6.13
C LYS A 26 -14.09 -11.25 6.46
N SER A 27 -14.99 -11.42 5.48
CA SER A 27 -16.43 -11.18 5.68
C SER A 27 -17.11 -12.27 6.53
N GLU A 28 -16.59 -13.50 6.49
CA GLU A 28 -17.17 -14.66 7.18
C GLU A 28 -16.58 -14.86 8.58
N SER A 29 -15.36 -14.40 8.85
CA SER A 29 -14.66 -14.67 10.12
C SER A 29 -13.60 -13.62 10.46
N VAL A 30 -13.50 -13.29 11.75
CA VAL A 30 -12.41 -12.48 12.32
C VAL A 30 -11.03 -13.09 12.03
N LYS A 31 -10.93 -14.42 11.88
CA LYS A 31 -9.66 -15.08 11.51
C LYS A 31 -9.13 -14.58 10.15
N GLY A 32 -10.00 -14.34 9.18
CA GLY A 32 -9.60 -13.79 7.88
C GLY A 32 -9.02 -12.37 8.02
N VAL A 33 -9.62 -11.55 8.90
CA VAL A 33 -9.12 -10.20 9.21
C VAL A 33 -7.74 -10.25 9.86
N ILE A 34 -7.54 -11.16 10.82
CA ILE A 34 -6.24 -11.35 11.49
C ILE A 34 -5.17 -11.81 10.50
N VAL A 35 -5.48 -12.76 9.61
CA VAL A 35 -4.53 -13.22 8.58
C VAL A 35 -4.14 -12.07 7.65
N HIS A 36 -5.10 -11.26 7.21
CA HIS A 36 -4.83 -10.10 6.38
C HIS A 36 -3.97 -9.05 7.10
N ALA A 37 -4.28 -8.73 8.36
CA ALA A 37 -3.45 -7.85 9.18
C ALA A 37 -2.03 -8.41 9.38
N GLY A 38 -1.87 -9.74 9.47
CA GLY A 38 -0.57 -10.40 9.50
C GLY A 38 0.23 -10.18 8.22
N ILE A 39 -0.42 -10.21 7.05
CA ILE A 39 0.23 -9.88 5.76
C ILE A 39 0.74 -8.43 5.80
N HIS A 40 -0.07 -7.48 6.28
CA HIS A 40 0.33 -6.08 6.46
C HIS A 40 1.58 -5.95 7.34
N VAL A 41 1.58 -6.61 8.51
CA VAL A 41 2.74 -6.60 9.42
C VAL A 41 3.99 -7.14 8.72
N VAL A 42 3.90 -8.31 8.09
CA VAL A 42 5.05 -8.95 7.43
C VAL A 42 5.61 -8.09 6.30
N VAL A 43 4.75 -7.61 5.41
CA VAL A 43 5.16 -6.76 4.28
C VAL A 43 5.80 -5.46 4.78
N THR A 44 5.19 -4.85 5.81
CA THR A 44 5.72 -3.63 6.42
C THR A 44 7.11 -3.87 6.99
N LEU A 45 7.30 -4.92 7.80
CA LEU A 45 8.60 -5.26 8.40
C LEU A 45 9.68 -5.49 7.33
N ILE A 46 9.34 -6.15 6.21
CA ILE A 46 10.25 -6.36 5.08
C ILE A 46 10.66 -5.03 4.42
N LEU A 47 9.70 -4.13 4.17
CA LEU A 47 9.99 -2.87 3.49
C LEU A 47 10.71 -1.86 4.36
N ILE A 48 10.51 -1.89 5.67
CA ILE A 48 11.20 -1.00 6.61
C ILE A 48 12.40 -1.68 7.28
N LEU A 49 12.90 -2.82 6.78
CA LEU A 49 14.02 -3.57 7.33
C LEU A 49 15.15 -2.66 7.85
N PRO A 50 15.67 -1.68 7.08
CA PRO A 50 16.76 -0.81 7.55
C PRO A 50 16.45 0.08 8.77
N TYR A 51 15.18 0.25 9.10
CA TYR A 51 14.69 1.10 10.17
C TYR A 51 14.29 0.28 11.40
N LEU A 52 14.52 -1.03 11.42
CA LEU A 52 14.04 -1.89 12.50
C LEU A 52 14.83 -1.69 13.81
N ASN A 53 14.06 -1.47 14.87
CA ASN A 53 14.45 -1.66 16.27
C ASN A 53 13.22 -2.17 17.04
N LEU A 54 13.39 -2.49 18.33
CA LEU A 54 12.29 -3.04 19.14
C LEU A 54 11.06 -2.12 19.19
N ALA A 55 11.27 -0.80 19.26
CA ALA A 55 10.19 0.17 19.30
C ALA A 55 9.46 0.27 17.95
N THR A 56 10.18 0.24 16.82
CA THR A 56 9.54 0.24 15.49
C THR A 56 8.74 -1.03 15.25
N VAL A 57 9.22 -2.19 15.69
CA VAL A 57 8.45 -3.45 15.63
C VAL A 57 7.15 -3.31 16.41
N GLY A 58 7.20 -2.74 17.63
CA GLY A 58 6.01 -2.45 18.43
C GLY A 58 5.01 -1.54 17.69
N ILE A 59 5.50 -0.48 17.04
CA ILE A 59 4.66 0.42 16.23
C ILE A 59 4.03 -0.30 15.04
N VAL A 60 4.78 -1.16 14.33
CA VAL A 60 4.24 -1.93 13.19
C VAL A 60 3.17 -2.93 13.64
N LEU A 61 3.36 -3.59 14.78
CA LEU A 61 2.35 -4.48 15.35
C LEU A 61 1.08 -3.71 15.73
N LEU A 62 1.23 -2.53 16.33
CA LEU A 62 0.11 -1.65 16.64
C LEU A 62 -0.60 -1.17 15.36
N LEU A 63 0.15 -0.78 14.33
CA LEU A 63 -0.40 -0.38 13.03
C LEU A 63 -1.21 -1.54 12.40
N GLY A 64 -0.70 -2.78 12.45
CA GLY A 64 -1.43 -3.96 12.00
C GLY A 64 -2.71 -4.23 12.80
N ALA A 65 -2.69 -4.02 14.12
CA ALA A 65 -3.89 -4.14 14.96
C ALA A 65 -4.93 -3.06 14.64
N VAL A 66 -4.49 -1.81 14.43
CA VAL A 66 -5.35 -0.71 14.00
C VAL A 66 -5.93 -0.99 12.62
N HIS A 67 -5.14 -1.50 11.68
CA HIS A 67 -5.60 -1.96 10.37
C HIS A 67 -6.72 -2.99 10.51
N ALA A 68 -6.50 -4.05 11.30
CA ALA A 68 -7.51 -5.07 11.56
C ALA A 68 -8.83 -4.50 12.10
N PHE A 69 -8.73 -3.52 13.01
CA PHE A 69 -9.89 -2.83 13.58
C PHE A 69 -10.65 -2.01 12.52
N ILE A 70 -9.95 -1.26 11.67
CA ILE A 70 -10.56 -0.48 10.59
C ILE A 70 -11.27 -1.41 9.60
N ASP A 71 -10.58 -2.47 9.15
CA ASP A 71 -11.11 -3.46 8.22
C ASP A 71 -12.40 -4.10 8.75
N ARG A 72 -12.41 -4.47 10.04
CA ARG A 72 -13.58 -5.06 10.68
C ARG A 72 -14.75 -4.07 10.73
N THR A 73 -14.47 -2.84 11.15
CA THR A 73 -15.49 -1.78 11.24
C THR A 73 -16.09 -1.48 9.87
N LYS A 74 -15.27 -1.43 8.83
CA LYS A 74 -15.71 -1.22 7.45
C LYS A 74 -16.62 -2.36 6.97
N ILE A 75 -16.27 -3.61 7.26
CA ILE A 75 -17.13 -4.77 6.93
C ILE A 75 -18.51 -4.61 7.58
N ASP A 76 -18.55 -4.33 8.89
CA ASP A 76 -19.80 -4.21 9.66
C ASP A 76 -20.70 -3.05 9.18
N ILE A 77 -20.10 -1.95 8.69
CA ILE A 77 -20.83 -0.81 8.11
C ILE A 77 -21.28 -1.11 6.68
N SER A 78 -20.41 -1.70 5.84
CA SER A 78 -20.69 -1.94 4.43
C SER A 78 -21.82 -2.94 4.20
N LEU A 79 -22.04 -3.89 5.11
CA LEU A 79 -23.18 -4.81 5.07
C LEU A 79 -24.56 -4.11 5.16
N LYS A 80 -24.59 -2.83 5.54
CA LYS A 80 -25.83 -2.07 5.78
C LYS A 80 -26.08 -0.97 4.73
N SER A 81 -25.26 -0.88 3.67
CA SER A 81 -25.40 0.18 2.66
C SER A 81 -24.93 -0.23 1.27
N ASP A 82 -25.57 0.36 0.26
CA ASP A 82 -25.27 0.27 -1.17
C ASP A 82 -24.18 1.25 -1.65
N LYS A 83 -23.65 2.11 -0.78
CA LYS A 83 -22.66 3.17 -1.12
C LYS A 83 -21.22 2.65 -1.12
N PHE A 84 -20.96 1.57 -1.84
CA PHE A 84 -19.67 0.84 -1.82
C PHE A 84 -18.45 1.74 -2.08
N VAL A 85 -18.50 2.64 -3.07
CA VAL A 85 -17.39 3.54 -3.41
C VAL A 85 -17.11 4.52 -2.28
N ARG A 86 -18.15 5.08 -1.64
CA ARG A 86 -17.96 6.02 -0.52
C ARG A 86 -17.23 5.35 0.64
N TYR A 87 -17.65 4.14 1.02
CA TYR A 87 -16.99 3.42 2.11
C TYR A 87 -15.59 2.94 1.73
N PHE A 88 -15.36 2.58 0.47
CA PHE A 88 -14.01 2.31 -0.03
C PHE A 88 -13.08 3.52 0.09
N ILE A 89 -13.53 4.71 -0.31
CA ILE A 89 -12.70 5.93 -0.19
C ILE A 89 -12.45 6.30 1.27
N LEU A 90 -13.49 6.26 2.12
CA LEU A 90 -13.35 6.55 3.55
C LEU A 90 -12.38 5.57 4.22
N ASP A 91 -12.48 4.28 3.89
CA ASP A 91 -11.58 3.23 4.35
C ASP A 91 -10.12 3.55 4.00
N GLN A 92 -9.83 3.89 2.73
CA GLN A 92 -8.47 4.24 2.31
C GLN A 92 -7.94 5.51 2.99
N LEU A 93 -8.79 6.52 3.22
CA LEU A 93 -8.40 7.74 3.94
C LEU A 93 -8.03 7.46 5.40
N VAL A 94 -8.81 6.64 6.10
CA VAL A 94 -8.54 6.29 7.51
C VAL A 94 -7.21 5.52 7.60
N HIS A 95 -6.98 4.54 6.72
CA HIS A 95 -5.70 3.84 6.67
C HIS A 95 -4.53 4.80 6.42
N PHE A 96 -4.68 5.72 5.45
CA PHE A 96 -3.63 6.70 5.13
C PHE A 96 -3.27 7.60 6.32
N VAL A 97 -4.26 8.04 7.11
CA VAL A 97 -4.02 8.79 8.35
C VAL A 97 -3.21 7.95 9.35
N THR A 98 -3.58 6.70 9.57
CA THR A 98 -2.85 5.83 10.52
C THR A 98 -1.42 5.53 10.07
N ILE A 99 -1.20 5.39 8.75
CA ILE A 99 0.13 5.23 8.14
C ILE A 99 0.98 6.46 8.37
N ILE A 100 0.43 7.67 8.16
CA ILE A 100 1.15 8.92 8.42
C ILE A 100 1.55 9.00 9.90
N LEU A 101 0.61 8.73 10.82
CA LEU A 101 0.88 8.77 12.26
C LEU A 101 1.97 7.76 12.67
N ALA A 102 1.88 6.52 12.20
CA ALA A 102 2.87 5.49 12.46
C ALA A 102 4.24 5.86 11.86
N GLY A 103 4.25 6.41 10.64
CA GLY A 103 5.48 6.85 9.98
C GLY A 103 6.15 8.03 10.67
N LEU A 104 5.38 9.00 11.17
CA LEU A 104 5.90 10.09 12.01
C LEU A 104 6.46 9.55 13.33
N ALA A 105 5.77 8.61 13.97
CA ALA A 105 6.23 7.98 15.20
C ALA A 105 7.51 7.16 15.00
N ILE A 106 7.65 6.43 13.89
CA ILE A 106 8.89 5.70 13.59
C ILE A 106 10.02 6.68 13.24
N SER A 107 9.73 7.75 12.49
CA SER A 107 10.75 8.72 12.08
C SER A 107 11.29 9.55 13.24
N SER A 108 10.57 9.65 14.37
CA SER A 108 11.06 10.31 15.57
C SER A 108 11.96 9.42 16.44
N LEU A 109 12.01 8.10 16.17
CA LEU A 109 12.92 7.19 16.85
C LEU A 109 14.32 7.27 16.25
N LYS A 110 15.36 7.19 17.10
CA LYS A 110 16.73 7.03 16.61
C LYS A 110 16.85 5.68 15.91
N SER A 111 17.33 5.69 14.66
CA SER A 111 17.66 4.45 13.94
C SER A 111 18.80 3.72 14.67
N GLY A 112 18.75 2.39 14.72
CA GLY A 112 19.86 1.60 15.27
C GLY A 112 21.13 1.78 14.43
N GLU A 113 22.27 1.98 15.07
CA GLU A 113 23.55 2.32 14.40
C GLU A 113 24.01 1.25 13.39
N ILE A 114 23.71 -0.03 13.66
CA ILE A 114 24.15 -1.16 12.84
C ILE A 114 23.46 -1.18 11.47
N MET A 115 22.16 -0.88 11.39
CA MET A 115 21.43 -0.94 10.12
C MET A 115 21.64 0.29 9.24
N TYR A 116 21.93 1.46 9.84
CA TYR A 116 22.21 2.68 9.09
C TYR A 116 23.45 2.57 8.19
N ASN A 117 24.48 1.84 8.65
CA ASN A 117 25.73 1.67 7.90
C ASN A 117 25.62 0.71 6.71
N PHE A 118 24.53 -0.06 6.60
CA PHE A 118 24.31 -1.04 5.54
C PHE A 118 23.03 -0.78 4.75
N ILE A 119 22.54 0.47 4.69
CA ILE A 119 21.38 0.79 3.86
C ILE A 119 21.83 0.84 2.39
N PRO A 120 21.41 -0.11 1.52
CA PRO A 120 21.77 -0.05 0.12
C PRO A 120 21.23 1.24 -0.51
N SER A 121 21.92 1.82 -1.48
CA SER A 121 21.52 3.09 -2.12
C SER A 121 20.08 3.08 -2.65
N ILE A 122 19.60 1.93 -3.12
CA ILE A 122 18.23 1.72 -3.57
C ILE A 122 17.18 1.96 -2.46
N TYR A 123 17.51 1.68 -1.20
CA TYR A 123 16.59 1.89 -0.08
C TYR A 123 16.44 3.37 0.29
N SER A 124 17.45 4.16 -0.06
CA SER A 124 17.53 5.59 0.24
C SER A 124 17.04 6.48 -0.91
N ASP A 125 16.75 5.91 -2.08
CA ASP A 125 16.25 6.64 -3.24
C ASP A 125 14.72 6.85 -3.16
N PRO A 126 14.23 8.08 -2.87
CA PRO A 126 12.79 8.34 -2.81
C PRO A 126 12.10 8.20 -4.15
N TYR A 127 12.79 8.49 -5.27
CA TYR A 127 12.18 8.45 -6.60
C TYR A 127 11.89 7.02 -7.02
N PHE A 128 12.78 6.08 -6.67
CA PHE A 128 12.54 4.66 -6.87
C PHE A 128 11.32 4.17 -6.08
N VAL A 129 11.20 4.54 -4.80
CA VAL A 129 10.04 4.14 -3.98
C VAL A 129 8.74 4.77 -4.51
N ILE A 130 8.78 6.04 -4.93
CA ILE A 130 7.63 6.71 -5.56
C ILE A 130 7.24 6.00 -6.86
N PHE A 131 8.20 5.60 -7.69
CA PHE A 131 7.94 4.82 -8.89
C PHE A 131 7.22 3.50 -8.57
N LEU A 132 7.64 2.78 -7.52
CA LEU A 132 6.94 1.56 -7.08
C LEU A 132 5.51 1.86 -6.59
N ILE A 133 5.32 2.90 -5.77
CA ILE A 133 4.00 3.33 -5.28
C ILE A 133 3.07 3.64 -6.46
N LEU A 134 3.53 4.44 -7.42
CA LEU A 134 2.77 4.79 -8.62
C LEU A 134 2.50 3.55 -9.47
N GLY A 135 3.45 2.62 -9.56
CA GLY A 135 3.28 1.36 -10.27
C GLY A 135 2.15 0.52 -9.69
N VAL A 136 2.12 0.33 -8.38
CA VAL A 136 1.03 -0.40 -7.69
C VAL A 136 -0.29 0.36 -7.79
N PHE A 137 -0.27 1.67 -7.58
CA PHE A 137 -1.47 2.50 -7.61
C PHE A 137 -2.13 2.51 -8.99
N LEU A 138 -1.36 2.78 -10.05
CA LEU A 138 -1.86 2.80 -11.41
C LEU A 138 -2.24 1.41 -11.90
N SER A 139 -1.69 0.33 -11.35
CA SER A 139 -2.10 -1.02 -11.72
C SER A 139 -3.28 -1.51 -10.88
N TYR A 140 -3.01 -2.12 -9.73
CA TYR A 140 -3.97 -2.86 -8.92
C TYR A 140 -5.00 -1.94 -8.26
N THR A 141 -4.56 -0.83 -7.65
CA THR A 141 -5.48 0.07 -6.92
C THR A 141 -6.52 0.69 -7.85
N MET A 142 -6.08 1.20 -9.01
CA MET A 142 -6.99 1.77 -10.01
C MET A 142 -7.96 0.71 -10.55
N GLU A 143 -7.50 -0.52 -10.77
CA GLU A 143 -8.35 -1.59 -11.29
C GLU A 143 -9.41 -2.04 -10.27
N ILE A 144 -9.03 -2.11 -8.98
CA ILE A 144 -9.95 -2.42 -7.86
C ILE A 144 -10.96 -1.28 -7.65
N TYR A 145 -10.54 -0.02 -7.78
CA TYR A 145 -11.45 1.11 -7.76
C TYR A 145 -12.47 1.03 -8.90
N ASN A 146 -12.02 0.84 -10.14
CA ASN A 146 -12.90 0.71 -11.30
C ASN A 146 -13.88 -0.47 -11.13
N TYR A 147 -13.40 -1.60 -10.63
CA TYR A 147 -14.25 -2.74 -10.29
C TYR A 147 -15.33 -2.37 -9.27
N THR A 148 -14.96 -1.66 -8.20
CA THR A 148 -15.89 -1.22 -7.14
C THR A 148 -16.96 -0.26 -7.67
N VAL A 149 -16.59 0.65 -8.57
CA VAL A 149 -17.54 1.56 -9.25
C VAL A 149 -18.54 0.77 -10.09
N LEU A 150 -18.08 -0.20 -10.87
CA LEU A 150 -18.95 -1.06 -11.69
C LEU A 150 -19.91 -1.90 -10.83
N MET A 151 -19.45 -2.38 -9.68
CA MET A 151 -20.30 -3.08 -8.70
C MET A 151 -21.41 -2.18 -8.15
N GLN A 152 -21.09 -0.92 -7.80
CA GLN A 152 -22.08 0.03 -7.27
C GLN A 152 -23.18 0.36 -8.30
N HIS A 153 -22.83 0.47 -9.58
CA HIS A 153 -23.80 0.75 -10.65
C HIS A 153 -24.57 -0.49 -11.16
N GLN A 154 -24.55 -1.60 -10.42
CA GLN A 154 -25.19 -2.88 -10.78
C GLN A 154 -24.79 -3.40 -12.18
N ALA A 155 -23.65 -2.97 -12.70
CA ALA A 155 -23.12 -3.41 -13.98
C ALA A 155 -22.35 -4.74 -13.83
N PHE A 156 -22.90 -5.68 -13.05
CA PHE A 156 -22.24 -6.93 -12.65
C PHE A 156 -21.72 -7.75 -13.84
N GLY A 157 -22.46 -7.79 -14.95
CA GLY A 157 -22.04 -8.49 -16.18
C GLY A 157 -20.88 -7.84 -16.94
N LYS A 158 -20.53 -6.58 -16.63
CA LYS A 158 -19.46 -5.81 -17.27
C LYS A 158 -18.19 -5.71 -16.40
N ALA A 159 -18.27 -6.06 -15.12
CA ALA A 159 -17.15 -5.93 -14.19
C ALA A 159 -16.12 -7.04 -14.39
N LYS A 160 -14.99 -6.69 -15.01
CA LYS A 160 -13.84 -7.57 -15.19
C LYS A 160 -12.57 -6.77 -14.91
N PHE A 161 -11.53 -7.46 -14.44
CA PHE A 161 -10.19 -6.89 -14.35
C PHE A 161 -9.61 -6.73 -15.76
N HIS A 162 -9.17 -5.53 -16.13
CA HIS A 162 -8.54 -5.26 -17.42
C HIS A 162 -7.02 -5.28 -17.28
N TYR A 163 -6.44 -6.48 -17.20
CA TYR A 163 -4.99 -6.67 -17.06
C TYR A 163 -4.18 -5.96 -18.15
N GLY A 164 -4.70 -5.88 -19.38
CA GLY A 164 -4.06 -5.13 -20.47
C GLY A 164 -3.89 -3.64 -20.16
N ASN A 165 -4.90 -3.01 -19.54
CA ASN A 165 -4.83 -1.61 -19.15
C ASN A 165 -3.85 -1.41 -17.98
N MET A 166 -3.78 -2.37 -17.04
CA MET A 166 -2.79 -2.33 -15.96
C MET A 166 -1.36 -2.37 -16.54
N VAL A 167 -1.09 -3.30 -17.46
CA VAL A 167 0.22 -3.44 -18.11
C VAL A 167 0.58 -2.17 -18.87
N LEU A 168 -0.35 -1.62 -19.66
CA LEU A 168 -0.11 -0.38 -20.41
C LEU A 168 0.27 0.79 -19.49
N ARG A 169 -0.45 0.97 -18.36
CA ARG A 169 -0.15 2.04 -17.39
C ARG A 169 1.20 1.84 -16.72
N ILE A 170 1.58 0.61 -16.37
CA ILE A 170 2.91 0.30 -15.82
C ILE A 170 4.00 0.59 -16.86
N LEU A 171 3.83 0.16 -18.11
CA LEU A 171 4.80 0.40 -19.18
C LEU A 171 4.97 1.90 -19.45
N ALA A 172 3.88 2.65 -19.51
CA ALA A 172 3.93 4.11 -19.65
C ALA A 172 4.70 4.76 -18.50
N LEU A 173 4.43 4.35 -17.25
CA LEU A 173 5.15 4.82 -16.07
C LEU A 173 6.66 4.47 -16.14
N ALA A 174 7.00 3.25 -16.57
CA ALA A 174 8.38 2.81 -16.73
C ALA A 174 9.15 3.64 -17.76
N VAL A 175 8.51 3.97 -18.89
CA VAL A 175 9.10 4.86 -19.90
C VAL A 175 9.33 6.26 -19.33
N VAL A 176 8.33 6.83 -18.64
CA VAL A 176 8.46 8.16 -18.00
C VAL A 176 9.59 8.17 -16.97
N TYR A 177 9.69 7.13 -16.14
CA TYR A 177 10.74 7.01 -15.14
C TYR A 177 12.13 6.85 -15.79
N ALA A 178 12.25 6.07 -16.87
CA ALA A 178 13.50 5.94 -17.60
C ALA A 178 13.97 7.27 -18.21
N ILE A 179 13.05 8.04 -18.80
CA ILE A 179 13.35 9.39 -19.31
C ILE A 179 13.82 10.30 -18.17
N PHE A 180 13.13 10.29 -17.03
CA PHE A 180 13.50 11.07 -15.85
C PHE A 180 14.93 10.76 -15.39
N VAL A 181 15.29 9.47 -15.28
CA VAL A 181 16.64 9.03 -14.88
C VAL A 181 17.70 9.48 -15.89
N VAL A 182 17.44 9.34 -17.20
CA VAL A 182 18.39 9.75 -18.26
C VAL A 182 18.59 11.26 -18.25
N VAL A 183 17.52 12.04 -18.17
CA VAL A 183 17.62 13.51 -18.11
C VAL A 183 18.38 13.95 -16.87
N GLY A 184 18.07 13.36 -15.70
CA GLY A 184 18.80 13.64 -14.46
C GLY A 184 20.28 13.34 -14.56
N PHE A 185 20.65 12.21 -15.20
CA PHE A 185 22.05 11.86 -15.45
C PHE A 185 22.76 12.87 -16.36
N ILE A 186 22.11 13.31 -17.45
CA ILE A 186 22.67 14.29 -18.38
C ILE A 186 22.87 15.64 -17.68
N VAL A 187 21.86 16.14 -16.96
CA VAL A 187 21.94 17.44 -16.27
C VAL A 187 23.07 17.45 -15.24
N ASN A 188 23.20 16.39 -14.43
CA ASN A 188 24.28 16.28 -13.45
C ASN A 188 25.69 16.20 -14.05
N ARG A 189 25.83 15.84 -15.33
CA ARG A 189 27.12 15.82 -16.05
C ARG A 189 27.48 17.18 -16.64
N LEU A 190 26.48 18.04 -16.87
CA LEU A 190 26.64 19.35 -17.51
C LEU A 190 26.75 20.51 -16.50
N ALA A 191 26.37 20.29 -15.24
CA ALA A 191 26.55 21.21 -14.11
C ALA A 191 27.92 21.03 -13.46
#